data_AF-A0A4U6U392-F1
#
_entry.id   AF-A0A4U6U392-F1
#
_cell.length_a   1.000
_cell.length_b   1.000
_cell.length_c   1.000
_cell.angle_alpha   90.00
_cell.angle_beta   90.00
_cell.angle_gamma   90.00
#
_symmetry.space_group_name_H-M   'P 1'
#
loop_
_entity.id
_entity.type
_entity.pdbx_description
1 polymer ?
#
loop_
_entity_poly.entity_id
_entity_poly.type
_entity_poly.pdbx_seq_one_letter_code
_entity_poly.pdbx_strand_id
1 'polypeptide(L)'
;MLVQHGLLFAEDILQDSCKAIAVLAEQTTEVQALAYQYGRHLGIAYQLIDDILDFTGTSASQGKASLSDIHQGIVIAPILFAMEEFPELHEIVEQGFDDPLNVIRRVVSELLNFALKYLSKSQGIERTRSVAAEHAKLAAGAIDDLPDSEDQVVLNSRWMRYWHPLCMQRQSYAFMSF
;
A
#
# COMPACT_ATOMS: atom_id res chain seq x y z
N MET A 1 2.41 -14.47 7.08
CA MET A 1 1.71 -15.22 6.01
C MET A 1 0.42 -14.53 5.56
N LEU A 2 -0.37 -13.90 6.46
CA LEU A 2 -1.60 -13.15 6.12
C LEU A 2 -1.38 -11.88 5.26
N VAL A 3 -0.22 -11.23 5.39
CA VAL A 3 0.16 -10.04 4.62
C VAL A 3 0.20 -10.30 3.10
N GLN A 4 0.46 -11.53 2.66
CA GLN A 4 0.76 -11.81 1.25
C GLN A 4 -0.46 -11.88 0.32
N HIS A 5 -1.69 -12.08 0.77
CA HIS A 5 -2.79 -12.26 -0.19
C HIS A 5 -3.52 -10.95 -0.56
N GLY A 6 -3.48 -9.92 0.29
CA GLY A 6 -4.09 -8.61 0.01
C GLY A 6 -3.15 -7.57 -0.60
N LEU A 7 -1.84 -7.66 -0.33
CA LEU A 7 -0.87 -6.60 -0.63
C LEU A 7 -0.11 -6.75 -1.97
N LEU A 8 -0.26 -7.87 -2.68
CA LEU A 8 0.67 -8.20 -3.79
C LEU A 8 0.29 -7.62 -5.16
N PHE A 9 -0.96 -7.25 -5.41
CA PHE A 9 -1.38 -6.94 -6.78
C PHE A 9 -0.68 -5.71 -7.37
N ALA A 10 -0.58 -4.62 -6.59
CA ALA A 10 0.10 -3.40 -7.03
C ALA A 10 1.63 -3.59 -7.08
N GLU A 11 2.21 -4.31 -6.11
CA GLU A 11 3.63 -4.68 -6.08
C GLU A 11 4.03 -5.42 -7.36
N ASP A 12 3.30 -6.48 -7.72
CA ASP A 12 3.63 -7.36 -8.83
C ASP A 12 3.57 -6.63 -10.18
N ILE A 13 2.53 -5.82 -10.39
CA ILE A 13 2.40 -5.06 -11.64
C ILE A 13 3.51 -4.03 -11.79
N LEU A 14 3.82 -3.28 -10.73
CA LEU A 14 4.82 -2.22 -10.80
C LEU A 14 6.24 -2.78 -10.92
N GLN A 15 6.59 -3.81 -10.15
CA GLN A 15 7.93 -4.41 -10.23
C GLN A 15 8.20 -5.00 -11.62
N ASP A 16 7.24 -5.73 -12.19
CA ASP A 16 7.42 -6.40 -13.48
C ASP A 16 7.40 -5.39 -14.62
N SER A 17 6.55 -4.37 -14.55
CA SER A 17 6.52 -3.28 -15.55
C SER A 17 7.83 -2.51 -15.59
N CYS A 18 8.36 -2.10 -14.43
CA CYS A 18 9.63 -1.37 -14.36
C CYS A 18 10.80 -2.22 -14.87
N LYS A 19 10.87 -3.50 -14.48
CA LYS A 19 11.90 -4.42 -14.96
C LYS A 19 11.78 -4.68 -16.46
N ALA A 20 10.57 -4.90 -16.97
CA ALA A 20 10.32 -5.14 -18.39
C ALA A 20 10.81 -3.98 -19.26
N ILE A 21 10.57 -2.73 -18.84
CA ILE A 21 11.07 -1.55 -19.56
C ILE A 21 12.61 -1.55 -19.61
N ALA A 22 13.28 -1.84 -18.50
CA ALA A 22 14.75 -1.90 -18.47
C ALA A 22 15.31 -3.02 -19.37
N VAL A 23 14.62 -4.17 -19.43
CA VAL A 23 14.97 -5.27 -20.34
C VAL A 23 14.78 -4.86 -21.81
N LEU A 24 13.64 -4.25 -22.15
CA LEU A 24 13.33 -3.80 -23.52
C LEU A 24 14.27 -2.66 -23.98
N ALA A 25 14.77 -1.86 -23.05
CA ALA A 25 15.77 -0.82 -23.30
C ALA A 25 17.22 -1.36 -23.30
N GLU A 26 17.40 -2.69 -23.31
CA GLU A 26 18.69 -3.39 -23.34
C GLU A 26 19.68 -2.91 -22.26
N GLN A 27 19.14 -2.53 -21.09
CA GLN A 27 19.95 -2.08 -19.97
C GLN A 27 20.69 -3.24 -19.29
N THR A 28 21.73 -2.90 -18.52
CA THR A 28 22.52 -3.90 -17.79
C THR A 28 21.68 -4.63 -16.74
N THR A 29 22.16 -5.80 -16.30
CA THR A 29 21.50 -6.59 -15.26
C THR A 29 21.36 -5.82 -13.94
N GLU A 30 22.31 -4.95 -13.63
CA GLU A 30 22.28 -4.08 -12.45
C GLU A 30 21.12 -3.07 -12.56
N VAL A 31 20.97 -2.40 -13.70
CA VAL A 31 19.87 -1.44 -13.94
C VAL A 31 18.52 -2.14 -13.92
N GLN A 32 18.40 -3.34 -14.51
CA GLN A 32 17.17 -4.13 -14.45
C GLN A 32 16.80 -4.51 -13.01
N ALA A 33 17.78 -4.85 -12.17
CA ALA A 33 17.56 -5.15 -10.76
C ALA A 33 17.12 -3.90 -9.98
N LEU A 34 17.75 -2.74 -10.22
CA LEU A 34 17.36 -1.48 -9.59
C LEU A 34 15.93 -1.06 -10.00
N ALA A 35 15.59 -1.17 -11.29
CA ALA A 35 14.24 -0.90 -11.79
C ALA A 35 13.18 -1.83 -11.15
N TYR A 36 13.52 -3.11 -10.99
CA TYR A 36 12.67 -4.07 -10.28
C TYR A 36 12.45 -3.66 -8.82
N GLN A 37 13.53 -3.35 -8.08
CA GLN A 37 13.43 -2.94 -6.67
C GLN A 37 12.65 -1.63 -6.50
N TYR A 38 12.83 -0.68 -7.41
CA TYR A 38 12.04 0.54 -7.43
C TYR A 38 10.54 0.24 -7.57
N GLY A 39 10.14 -0.48 -8.61
CA GLY A 39 8.72 -0.79 -8.86
C GLY A 39 8.09 -1.57 -7.70
N ARG A 40 8.83 -2.54 -7.16
CA ARG A 40 8.42 -3.34 -6.00
C ARG A 40 8.12 -2.48 -4.78
N HIS A 41 9.09 -1.67 -4.35
CA HIS A 41 8.94 -0.85 -3.15
C HIS A 41 7.93 0.28 -3.34
N LEU A 42 7.83 0.86 -4.54
CA LEU A 42 6.80 1.82 -4.86
C LEU A 42 5.40 1.20 -4.76
N GLY A 43 5.20 0.00 -5.31
CA GLY A 43 3.91 -0.68 -5.29
C GLY A 43 3.45 -1.04 -3.89
N ILE A 44 4.36 -1.51 -3.03
CA ILE A 44 4.05 -1.76 -1.62
C ILE A 44 3.68 -0.45 -0.91
N ALA A 45 4.48 0.61 -1.07
CA ALA A 45 4.20 1.89 -0.44
C ALA A 45 2.86 2.48 -0.90
N TYR A 46 2.54 2.37 -2.19
CA TYR A 46 1.27 2.81 -2.77
C TYR A 46 0.09 2.07 -2.14
N GLN A 47 0.13 0.74 -2.09
CA GLN A 47 -0.96 -0.07 -1.54
C GLN A 47 -1.18 0.24 -0.06
N LEU A 48 -0.12 0.35 0.74
CA LEU A 48 -0.24 0.66 2.16
C LEU A 48 -0.87 2.05 2.41
N ILE A 49 -0.62 3.02 1.53
CA ILE A 49 -1.28 4.33 1.62
C ILE A 49 -2.73 4.25 1.14
N ASP A 50 -3.02 3.50 0.07
CA ASP A 50 -4.38 3.27 -0.42
C ASP A 50 -5.25 2.61 0.67
N ASP A 51 -4.73 1.57 1.34
CA ASP A 51 -5.36 0.93 2.50
C ASP A 51 -5.68 1.94 3.63
N ILE A 52 -4.76 2.88 3.92
CA ILE A 52 -5.00 3.94 4.92
C ILE A 52 -6.09 4.90 4.43
N LEU A 53 -6.10 5.27 3.15
CA LEU A 53 -7.06 6.19 2.58
C LEU A 53 -8.47 5.57 2.57
N ASP A 54 -8.60 4.32 2.14
CA ASP A 54 -9.86 3.58 2.15
C ASP A 54 -10.38 3.39 3.59
N PHE A 55 -9.46 3.26 4.55
CA PHE A 55 -9.80 3.15 5.96
C PHE A 55 -10.19 4.49 6.61
N THR A 56 -9.47 5.59 6.31
CA THR A 56 -9.64 6.91 6.95
C THR A 56 -10.53 7.88 6.17
N GLY A 57 -10.92 7.52 4.96
CA GLY A 57 -11.70 8.36 4.05
C GLY A 57 -13.03 8.74 4.67
N THR A 58 -13.13 9.99 5.14
CA THR A 58 -14.41 10.60 5.48
C THR A 58 -15.22 10.79 4.20
N SER A 59 -16.51 10.43 4.26
CA SER A 59 -17.51 10.49 3.19
C SER A 59 -17.64 11.81 2.41
N ALA A 60 -16.90 12.87 2.78
CA ALA A 60 -16.97 14.19 2.16
C ALA A 60 -15.93 14.46 1.05
N SER A 61 -14.74 13.82 1.05
CA SER A 61 -13.65 14.13 0.10
C SER A 61 -13.46 13.11 -1.02
N GLN A 62 -13.92 11.86 -0.86
CA GLN A 62 -13.61 10.76 -1.78
C GLN A 62 -14.80 10.10 -2.49
N GLY A 63 -16.05 10.51 -2.23
CA GLY A 63 -17.21 10.02 -2.99
C GLY A 63 -17.50 8.50 -2.89
N LYS A 64 -16.77 7.76 -2.06
CA LYS A 64 -16.93 6.32 -1.82
C LYS A 64 -17.25 6.05 -0.34
N ALA A 65 -17.99 4.97 -0.08
CA ALA A 65 -18.25 4.51 1.28
C ALA A 65 -16.92 4.13 1.93
N SER A 66 -16.56 4.83 3.01
CA SER A 66 -15.45 4.48 3.90
C SER A 66 -15.45 2.98 4.21
N LEU A 67 -14.27 2.34 4.23
CA LEU A 67 -14.08 0.92 4.51
C LEU A 67 -14.56 -0.03 3.39
N SER A 68 -14.48 0.36 2.11
CA SER A 68 -14.90 -0.48 0.96
C SER A 68 -14.30 -1.87 0.98
N ASP A 69 -13.00 -1.98 1.24
CA ASP A 69 -12.29 -3.26 1.27
C ASP A 69 -12.82 -4.19 2.35
N ILE A 70 -13.12 -3.63 3.53
CA ILE A 70 -13.73 -4.41 4.63
C ILE A 70 -15.11 -4.90 4.22
N HIS A 71 -15.92 -4.09 3.53
CA HIS A 71 -17.24 -4.53 3.04
C HIS A 71 -17.15 -5.68 2.03
N GLN A 72 -16.03 -5.81 1.32
CA GLN A 72 -15.75 -6.89 0.38
C GLN A 72 -15.10 -8.12 1.06
N GLY A 73 -14.86 -8.07 2.37
CA GLY A 73 -14.19 -9.14 3.10
C GLY A 73 -12.67 -9.15 2.91
N ILE A 74 -12.08 -8.06 2.44
CA ILE A 74 -10.64 -7.91 2.25
C ILE A 74 -10.04 -7.39 3.56
N VAL A 75 -9.06 -8.13 4.09
CA VAL A 75 -8.29 -7.72 5.27
C VAL A 75 -7.11 -6.85 4.82
N ILE A 76 -7.12 -5.59 5.23
CA ILE A 76 -6.13 -4.57 4.83
C ILE A 76 -5.08 -4.31 5.91
N ALA A 77 -3.95 -3.69 5.56
CA ALA A 77 -2.79 -3.54 6.43
C ALA A 77 -3.06 -2.93 7.82
N PRO A 78 -3.89 -1.86 7.96
CA PRO A 78 -4.23 -1.33 9.29
C PRO A 78 -4.90 -2.36 10.22
N ILE A 79 -5.70 -3.28 9.66
CA ILE A 79 -6.35 -4.35 10.42
C ILE A 79 -5.32 -5.42 10.78
N LEU A 80 -4.45 -5.81 9.84
CA LEU A 80 -3.40 -6.80 10.09
C LEU A 80 -2.49 -6.38 11.26
N PHE A 81 -2.06 -5.12 11.30
CA PHE A 81 -1.26 -4.63 12.43
C PHE A 81 -2.07 -4.53 13.72
N ALA A 82 -3.36 -4.21 13.64
CA ALA A 82 -4.22 -4.22 14.81
C ALA A 82 -4.44 -5.65 15.37
N MET A 83 -4.46 -6.68 14.52
CA MET A 83 -4.56 -8.09 14.95
C MET A 83 -3.36 -8.52 15.80
N GLU A 84 -2.18 -7.94 15.58
CA GLU A 84 -1.01 -8.21 16.43
C GLU A 84 -1.18 -7.63 17.84
N GLU A 85 -1.97 -6.55 17.98
CA GLU A 85 -2.26 -5.90 19.27
C GLU A 85 -3.50 -6.49 19.96
N PHE A 86 -4.46 -6.99 19.18
CA PHE A 86 -5.75 -7.53 19.62
C PHE A 86 -5.95 -8.94 19.05
N PRO A 87 -5.42 -9.99 19.71
CA PRO A 87 -5.51 -11.38 19.23
C PRO A 87 -6.93 -11.89 18.98
N GLU A 88 -7.95 -11.30 19.63
CA GLU A 88 -9.35 -11.64 19.42
C GLU A 88 -9.80 -11.41 17.96
N LEU A 89 -9.14 -10.50 17.25
CA LEU A 89 -9.36 -10.32 15.81
C LEU A 89 -8.83 -11.47 14.97
N HIS A 90 -7.79 -12.14 15.44
CA HIS A 90 -7.23 -13.28 14.71
C HIS A 90 -8.27 -14.38 14.59
N GLU A 91 -8.96 -14.69 15.69
CA GLU A 91 -10.04 -15.69 15.70
C GLU A 91 -11.20 -15.28 14.77
N ILE A 92 -11.58 -14.00 14.74
CA ILE A 92 -12.63 -13.47 13.87
C ILE A 92 -12.27 -13.66 12.39
N VAL A 93 -11.03 -13.33 12.02
CA VAL A 93 -10.53 -13.42 10.65
C VAL A 93 -10.36 -14.89 10.25
N GLU A 94 -9.78 -15.73 11.09
CA GLU A 94 -9.58 -17.16 10.83
C GLU A 94 -10.90 -17.91 10.62
N GLN A 95 -11.90 -17.63 11.47
CA GLN A 95 -13.23 -18.22 11.31
C GLN A 95 -13.86 -17.86 9.97
N GLY A 96 -13.47 -16.75 9.35
CA GLY A 96 -13.97 -16.24 8.09
C GLY A 96 -13.68 -17.05 6.84
N PHE A 97 -12.67 -17.92 6.90
CA PHE A 97 -12.20 -18.66 5.73
C PHE A 97 -12.91 -20.01 5.51
N ASP A 98 -13.73 -20.47 6.47
CA ASP A 98 -14.31 -21.82 6.45
C ASP A 98 -15.70 -21.94 5.74
N ASP A 99 -16.43 -20.84 5.50
CA ASP A 99 -17.69 -20.82 4.71
C ASP A 99 -17.91 -19.47 3.98
N PRO A 100 -17.77 -19.39 2.65
CA PRO A 100 -17.66 -18.12 1.92
C PRO A 100 -18.88 -17.20 1.93
N LEU A 101 -20.11 -17.66 2.20
CA LEU A 101 -21.28 -16.79 1.99
C LEU A 101 -21.94 -16.32 3.30
N ASN A 102 -22.05 -17.20 4.30
CA ASN A 102 -22.64 -16.83 5.58
C ASN A 102 -21.61 -16.27 6.56
N VAL A 103 -20.39 -16.76 6.51
CA VAL A 103 -19.35 -16.36 7.45
C VAL A 103 -18.66 -15.08 6.99
N ILE A 104 -18.47 -14.85 5.68
CA ILE A 104 -17.96 -13.55 5.18
C ILE A 104 -18.82 -12.40 5.73
N ARG A 105 -20.15 -12.51 5.71
CA ARG A 105 -21.02 -11.46 6.26
C ARG A 105 -20.79 -11.20 7.75
N ARG A 106 -20.57 -12.27 8.54
CA ARG A 106 -20.29 -12.16 9.97
C ARG A 106 -18.93 -11.51 10.21
N VAL A 107 -17.89 -11.98 9.53
CA VAL A 107 -16.52 -11.48 9.62
C VAL A 107 -16.47 -10.02 9.21
N VAL A 108 -17.10 -9.65 8.11
CA VAL A 108 -17.22 -8.26 7.66
C VAL A 108 -17.88 -7.41 8.74
N SER A 109 -19.00 -7.88 9.33
CA SER A 109 -19.67 -7.15 10.41
C SER A 109 -18.79 -6.99 11.66
N GLU A 110 -18.03 -8.02 12.03
CA GLU A 110 -17.17 -8.00 13.22
C GLU A 110 -15.90 -7.17 13.00
N LEU A 111 -15.29 -7.24 11.82
CA LEU A 111 -14.21 -6.37 11.39
C LEU A 111 -14.65 -4.91 11.33
N LEU A 112 -15.87 -4.63 10.86
CA LEU A 112 -16.43 -3.28 10.84
C LEU A 112 -16.66 -2.76 12.26
N ASN A 113 -17.23 -3.59 13.15
CA ASN A 113 -17.39 -3.25 14.56
C ASN A 113 -16.05 -3.02 15.25
N PHE A 114 -15.03 -3.83 14.93
CA PHE A 114 -13.69 -3.63 15.44
C PHE A 114 -13.09 -2.31 14.93
N ALA A 115 -13.14 -2.07 13.62
CA ALA A 115 -12.64 -0.86 12.99
C ALA A 115 -13.26 0.38 13.66
N LEU A 116 -14.56 0.38 13.96
CA LEU A 116 -15.20 1.48 14.66
C LEU A 116 -14.77 1.61 16.14
N LYS A 117 -14.52 0.50 16.83
CA LYS A 117 -14.30 0.47 18.29
C LYS A 117 -12.84 0.65 18.71
N TYR A 118 -11.90 0.14 17.93
CA TYR A 118 -10.49 0.02 18.31
C TYR A 118 -9.56 0.82 17.40
N LEU A 119 -10.06 1.46 16.35
CA LEU A 119 -9.26 2.34 15.50
C LEU A 119 -8.51 3.43 16.27
N SER A 120 -9.20 4.12 17.19
CA SER A 120 -8.57 5.16 18.02
C SER A 120 -7.67 4.59 19.12
N LYS A 121 -7.61 3.27 19.26
CA LYS A 121 -6.90 2.56 20.33
C LYS A 121 -5.74 1.71 19.83
N SER A 122 -5.73 1.34 18.55
CA SER A 122 -4.65 0.57 17.94
C SER A 122 -3.61 1.49 17.30
N GLN A 123 -2.38 0.99 17.15
CA GLN A 123 -1.37 1.66 16.35
C GLN A 123 -1.39 1.22 14.88
N GLY A 124 -2.46 0.56 14.43
CA GLY A 124 -2.56 -0.04 13.10
C GLY A 124 -2.31 0.95 11.96
N ILE A 125 -2.95 2.12 11.98
CA ILE A 125 -2.72 3.19 10.98
C ILE A 125 -1.27 3.68 11.01
N GLU A 126 -0.74 3.94 12.21
CA GLU A 126 0.60 4.52 12.34
C GLU A 126 1.67 3.53 11.90
N ARG A 127 1.50 2.25 12.22
CA ARG A 127 2.38 1.18 11.74
C ARG A 127 2.30 1.02 10.23
N THR A 128 1.10 1.02 9.64
CA THR A 128 0.96 1.01 8.17
C THR A 128 1.67 2.19 7.53
N ARG A 129 1.53 3.39 8.11
CA ARG A 129 2.20 4.61 7.63
C ARG A 129 3.71 4.50 7.73
N SER A 130 4.24 3.98 8.84
CA SER A 130 5.67 3.79 9.04
C SER A 130 6.26 2.82 8.01
N VAL A 131 5.60 1.70 7.76
CA VAL A 131 6.05 0.70 6.78
C VAL A 131 5.96 1.26 5.35
N ALA A 132 4.90 2.02 5.03
CA ALA A 132 4.79 2.72 3.75
C ALA A 132 5.94 3.72 3.53
N ALA A 133 6.30 4.48 4.56
CA ALA A 133 7.40 5.44 4.51
C ALA A 133 8.77 4.75 4.32
N GLU A 134 8.98 3.60 4.97
CA GLU A 134 10.19 2.80 4.78
C GLU A 134 10.31 2.31 3.33
N HIS A 135 9.24 1.75 2.76
CA HIS A 135 9.23 1.33 1.37
C HIS A 135 9.39 2.49 0.39
N ALA A 136 8.77 3.64 0.63
CA ALA A 136 8.98 4.83 -0.18
C ALA A 136 10.46 5.27 -0.18
N LYS A 137 11.13 5.19 0.97
CA LYS A 137 12.58 5.47 1.08
C LYS A 137 13.42 4.47 0.30
N LEU A 138 13.09 3.18 0.37
CA LEU A 138 13.79 2.14 -0.39
C LEU A 138 13.60 2.33 -1.91
N ALA A 139 12.40 2.69 -2.35
CA ALA A 139 12.12 3.02 -3.75
C ALA A 139 12.95 4.23 -4.22
N ALA A 140 13.01 5.29 -3.40
CA ALA A 140 13.83 6.47 -3.71
C ALA A 140 15.32 6.11 -3.83
N GLY A 141 15.85 5.29 -2.91
CA GLY A 141 17.23 4.80 -2.98
C GLY A 141 17.52 4.00 -4.25
N ALA A 142 16.62 3.10 -4.65
CA ALA A 142 16.77 2.32 -5.88
C ALA A 142 16.80 3.20 -7.15
N ILE A 143 16.08 4.31 -7.18
CA ILE A 143 16.18 5.31 -8.26
C ILE A 143 17.49 6.08 -8.21
N ASP A 144 17.97 6.43 -7.02
CA ASP A 144 19.21 7.21 -6.86
C ASP A 144 20.43 6.43 -7.32
N ASP A 145 20.41 5.11 -7.18
CA ASP A 145 21.47 4.21 -7.63
C ASP A 145 21.45 3.95 -9.16
N LEU A 146 20.42 4.42 -9.89
CA LEU A 146 20.41 4.32 -11.35
C LEU A 146 21.45 5.26 -11.99
N PRO A 147 22.11 4.84 -13.10
CA PRO A 147 23.10 5.65 -13.79
C PRO A 147 22.62 7.06 -14.08
N ASP A 148 23.50 8.05 -13.96
CA ASP A 148 23.18 9.43 -14.29
C ASP A 148 22.72 9.55 -15.74
N SER A 149 21.78 10.47 -15.96
CA SER A 149 21.21 10.76 -17.27
C SER A 149 21.20 12.27 -17.48
N GLU A 150 21.57 12.70 -18.69
CA GLU A 150 21.44 14.09 -19.12
C GLU A 150 20.02 14.41 -19.60
N ASP A 151 19.13 13.42 -19.67
CA ASP A 151 17.74 13.60 -20.10
C ASP A 151 16.95 14.40 -19.05
N GLN A 152 16.46 15.57 -19.44
CA GLN A 152 15.74 16.47 -18.54
C GLN A 152 14.44 15.87 -17.99
N VAL A 153 13.77 14.98 -18.74
CA VAL A 153 12.57 14.27 -18.28
C VAL A 153 12.94 13.26 -17.21
N VAL A 154 14.04 12.52 -17.39
CA VAL A 154 14.56 11.60 -16.36
C VAL A 154 15.00 12.37 -15.12
N LEU A 155 15.72 13.48 -15.30
CA LEU A 155 16.11 14.33 -14.19
C LEU A 155 14.87 14.84 -13.44
N ASN A 156 13.85 15.31 -14.16
CA ASN A 156 12.56 15.80 -13.64
C ASN A 156 11.73 14.71 -12.94
N SER A 157 11.68 13.50 -13.49
CA SER A 157 10.95 12.38 -12.88
C SER A 157 11.60 11.93 -11.58
N ARG A 158 12.94 12.01 -11.50
CA ARG A 158 13.65 11.82 -10.24
C ARG A 158 13.33 12.92 -9.21
N TRP A 159 12.65 14.02 -9.50
CA TRP A 159 12.19 14.97 -8.44
C TRP A 159 10.99 14.45 -7.64
N MET A 160 10.34 13.36 -8.09
CA MET A 160 9.50 12.55 -7.20
C MET A 160 10.27 12.03 -5.97
N ARG A 161 11.61 12.16 -5.93
CA ARG A 161 12.47 12.09 -4.73
C ARG A 161 11.93 12.85 -3.53
N TYR A 162 11.19 13.95 -3.76
CA TYR A 162 10.61 14.79 -2.71
C TYR A 162 9.15 14.45 -2.42
N TRP A 163 8.75 13.18 -2.56
CA TRP A 163 7.49 12.67 -2.01
C TRP A 163 7.50 12.88 -0.49
N HIS A 164 7.17 14.10 -0.09
CA HIS A 164 7.28 14.56 1.28
C HIS A 164 6.21 13.82 2.09
N PRO A 165 6.47 13.47 3.36
CA PRO A 165 5.44 12.91 4.26
C PRO A 165 4.16 13.76 4.35
N LEU A 166 4.23 15.04 4.00
CA LEU A 166 3.09 15.96 3.92
C LEU A 166 2.17 15.68 2.72
N CYS A 167 2.67 15.13 1.63
CA CYS A 167 1.86 14.64 0.52
C CYS A 167 1.02 13.42 0.94
N MET A 168 1.53 12.58 1.87
CA MET A 168 0.76 11.47 2.47
C MET A 168 -0.30 11.92 3.49
N GLN A 169 -0.24 13.16 4.00
CA GLN A 169 -1.22 13.69 4.96
C GLN A 169 -2.42 14.39 4.32
N ARG A 170 -2.32 14.84 3.06
CA ARG A 170 -3.34 15.71 2.46
C ARG A 170 -4.50 15.01 1.74
N GLN A 171 -4.55 13.66 1.68
CA GLN A 171 -5.58 12.92 0.92
C GLN A 171 -5.80 13.46 -0.51
N SER A 172 -4.81 14.12 -1.09
CA SER A 172 -4.97 14.83 -2.34
C SER A 172 -4.10 14.15 -3.38
N TYR A 173 -4.74 13.43 -4.31
CA TYR A 173 -4.18 12.95 -5.57
C TYR A 173 -3.60 14.08 -6.46
N ALA A 174 -3.63 15.33 -6.00
CA ALA A 174 -3.21 16.53 -6.72
C ALA A 174 -1.72 16.59 -7.10
N PHE A 175 -0.89 15.65 -6.66
CA PHE A 175 0.51 15.56 -7.10
C PHE A 175 0.74 14.61 -8.29
N MET A 176 -0.30 13.95 -8.81
CA MET A 176 -0.24 13.10 -10.01
C MET A 176 -0.80 13.78 -11.27
N SER A 177 -1.06 15.10 -11.23
CA SER A 177 -1.47 15.83 -12.43
C SER A 177 -0.24 16.40 -13.13
N PHE A 178 0.09 15.78 -14.27
CA PHE A 178 0.95 16.35 -15.32
C PHE A 178 0.37 17.66 -15.85
#